data_AF-A0A1G9CTZ9-F1
#
_entry.id   AF-A0A1G9CTZ9-F1
#
_cell.length_a   1.000
_cell.length_b   1.000
_cell.length_c   1.000
_cell.angle_alpha   90.00
_cell.angle_beta   90.00
_cell.angle_gamma   90.00
#
_symmetry.space_group_name_H-M   'P 1'
#
loop_
_entity.id
_entity.type
_entity.pdbx_description
1 polymer ?
#
loop_
_entity_poly.entity_id
_entity_poly.type
_entity_poly.pdbx_seq_one_letter_code
_entity_poly.pdbx_strand_id
1 'polypeptide(L)'
;MSEYDAPAADDTFAADDYEADATDTYGADDSASYTEDTYTDDDVYSAVADTDVDGDGVNESVSYDYDGDGFSETVESDLNADGWIDQVVTDADGDGIAEEAILDTDGDTYLDTILTDANEDGIADTVEADTDGDGFIDEVSVDTNFDGVIDDTQTY
;
A
#
# COMPACT_ATOMS: atom_id res chain seq x y z
N MET A 1 32.46 11.74 45.52
CA MET A 1 31.39 11.06 46.27
C MET A 1 30.24 12.03 46.41
N SER A 2 29.14 11.81 45.70
CA SER A 2 27.84 12.37 46.05
C SER A 2 26.96 11.19 46.44
N GLU A 3 26.44 11.25 47.65
CA GLU A 3 25.69 10.18 48.31
C GLU A 3 24.33 9.98 47.65
N TYR A 4 23.98 8.71 47.47
CA TYR A 4 22.68 8.24 47.03
C TYR A 4 21.77 8.19 48.25
N ASP A 5 20.71 8.98 48.26
CA ASP A 5 19.65 8.91 49.27
C ASP A 5 18.38 8.39 48.59
N ALA A 6 17.90 7.24 49.03
CA ALA A 6 16.63 6.68 48.60
C ALA A 6 15.55 7.04 49.62
N PRO A 7 14.31 7.23 49.18
CA PRO A 7 13.20 6.75 49.97
C PRO A 7 12.36 5.71 49.22
N ALA A 8 12.09 4.62 49.92
CA ALA A 8 11.07 3.66 49.57
C ALA A 8 9.73 4.04 50.22
N ALA A 9 8.68 3.71 49.46
CA ALA A 9 7.37 3.21 49.87
C ALA A 9 6.20 4.19 50.14
N ASP A 10 5.10 3.79 49.49
CA ASP A 10 3.71 3.81 49.95
C ASP A 10 2.91 5.09 49.69
N ASP A 11 1.99 5.03 48.70
CA ASP A 11 0.60 5.38 48.97
C ASP A 11 -0.36 4.90 47.86
N THR A 12 -1.20 3.94 48.26
CA THR A 12 -2.63 3.80 47.97
C THR A 12 -3.17 3.76 46.52
N PHE A 13 -3.73 2.58 46.19
CA PHE A 13 -4.81 2.42 45.21
C PHE A 13 -6.07 3.14 45.70
N ALA A 14 -6.57 4.09 44.91
CA ALA A 14 -7.97 4.51 44.94
C ALA A 14 -8.50 4.50 43.50
N ALA A 15 -9.42 3.58 43.24
CA ALA A 15 -10.28 3.60 42.08
C ALA A 15 -11.39 4.60 42.35
N ASP A 16 -11.53 5.64 41.52
CA ASP A 16 -12.70 6.51 41.53
C ASP A 16 -13.26 6.62 40.10
N ASP A 17 -14.42 5.99 39.95
CA ASP A 17 -15.62 6.42 39.22
C ASP A 17 -15.46 6.99 37.80
N TYR A 18 -15.51 6.10 36.81
CA TYR A 18 -16.16 6.44 35.53
C TYR A 18 -17.66 6.17 35.66
N GLU A 19 -18.40 7.24 35.91
CA GLU A 19 -19.86 7.27 35.84
C GLU A 19 -20.32 6.80 34.44
N ALA A 20 -21.11 5.74 34.42
CA ALA A 20 -21.76 5.23 33.23
C ALA A 20 -23.04 6.03 32.97
N ASP A 21 -23.10 6.82 31.89
CA ASP A 21 -24.36 7.27 31.32
C ASP A 21 -24.76 6.31 30.19
N ALA A 22 -25.70 5.43 30.51
CA ALA A 22 -26.24 4.43 29.60
C ALA A 22 -27.48 4.97 28.91
N THR A 23 -27.41 5.24 27.59
CA THR A 23 -28.61 5.26 26.73
C THR A 23 -28.36 4.79 25.30
N ASP A 24 -27.66 3.68 25.07
CA ASP A 24 -27.69 3.03 23.75
C ASP A 24 -28.98 2.25 23.56
N THR A 25 -29.93 2.92 22.90
CA THR A 25 -31.15 2.32 22.37
C THR A 25 -30.80 1.69 21.03
N TYR A 26 -30.86 0.36 20.92
CA TYR A 26 -30.75 -0.35 19.64
C TYR A 26 -31.87 0.08 18.70
N GLY A 27 -31.51 0.87 17.67
CA GLY A 27 -32.32 1.15 16.49
C GLY A 27 -31.57 0.59 15.28
N ALA A 28 -32.15 -0.42 14.64
CA ALA A 28 -31.68 -0.96 13.37
C ALA A 28 -32.01 -0.02 12.21
N ASP A 29 -31.21 -0.15 11.14
CA ASP A 29 -31.41 0.40 9.79
C ASP A 29 -30.92 1.84 9.58
N ASP A 30 -29.66 1.99 9.16
CA ASP A 30 -29.32 2.56 7.85
C ASP A 30 -27.82 2.33 7.57
N SER A 31 -27.46 2.23 6.29
CA SER A 31 -26.10 1.96 5.80
C SER A 31 -25.08 2.96 6.37
N ALA A 32 -24.23 2.50 7.29
CA ALA A 32 -23.16 3.32 7.86
C ALA A 32 -21.97 3.37 6.88
N SER A 33 -22.03 4.32 5.96
CA SER A 33 -20.85 4.94 5.38
C SER A 33 -20.06 5.57 6.53
N TYR A 34 -18.93 5.00 6.90
CA TYR A 34 -18.03 5.57 7.91
C TYR A 34 -17.28 6.75 7.30
N THR A 35 -17.89 7.95 7.32
CA THR A 35 -17.12 9.20 7.22
C THR A 35 -16.81 9.65 8.64
N GLU A 36 -15.75 9.11 9.22
CA GLU A 36 -15.23 9.61 10.50
C GLU A 36 -14.29 10.77 10.20
N ASP A 37 -14.91 11.95 10.08
CA ASP A 37 -14.26 13.20 9.73
C ASP A 37 -13.79 13.89 11.03
N THR A 38 -12.47 14.00 11.24
CA THR A 38 -11.80 15.20 11.80
C THR A 38 -10.30 14.99 11.97
N TYR A 39 -9.55 15.12 10.87
CA TYR A 39 -8.20 15.68 10.89
C TYR A 39 -8.18 16.83 9.86
N THR A 40 -8.17 18.08 10.34
CA THR A 40 -7.75 19.19 9.50
C THR A 40 -6.22 19.17 9.47
N ASP A 41 -5.65 18.40 8.55
CA ASP A 41 -4.25 18.43 8.17
C ASP A 41 -4.26 18.58 6.64
N ASP A 42 -3.58 19.60 6.11
CA ASP A 42 -3.47 19.88 4.67
C ASP A 42 -2.65 18.80 3.90
N ASP A 43 -2.49 17.61 4.48
CA ASP A 43 -1.87 16.43 3.89
C ASP A 43 -2.99 15.40 3.69
N VAL A 44 -3.69 15.50 2.55
CA VAL A 44 -4.84 14.64 2.24
C VAL A 44 -4.30 13.31 1.72
N TYR A 45 -3.89 12.44 2.65
CA TYR A 45 -3.69 11.03 2.34
C TYR A 45 -5.05 10.34 2.21
N SER A 46 -5.39 9.88 1.01
CA SER A 46 -6.63 9.16 0.73
C SER A 46 -6.33 7.77 0.19
N ALA A 47 -7.05 6.76 0.70
CA ALA A 47 -7.06 5.41 0.14
C ALA A 47 -8.48 5.08 -0.31
N VAL A 48 -8.64 4.67 -1.57
CA VAL A 48 -9.95 4.42 -2.18
C VAL A 48 -9.96 3.04 -2.80
N ALA A 49 -10.93 2.20 -2.43
CA ALA A 49 -11.16 0.94 -3.12
C ALA A 49 -11.96 1.24 -4.40
N ASP A 50 -11.40 0.92 -5.57
CA ASP A 50 -11.81 1.56 -6.84
C ASP A 50 -12.61 0.62 -7.76
N THR A 51 -12.14 -0.61 -7.99
CA THR A 51 -12.72 -1.47 -9.05
C THR A 51 -13.17 -2.85 -8.55
N ASP A 52 -14.43 -3.20 -8.87
CA ASP A 52 -15.01 -4.55 -8.81
C ASP A 52 -15.13 -5.08 -10.26
N VAL A 53 -14.10 -5.80 -10.72
CA VAL A 53 -13.92 -6.35 -12.07
C VAL A 53 -14.87 -7.52 -12.32
N ASP A 54 -15.13 -8.35 -11.31
CA ASP A 54 -15.89 -9.60 -11.47
C ASP A 54 -17.39 -9.49 -11.09
N GLY A 55 -17.76 -8.41 -10.42
CA GLY A 55 -19.12 -8.04 -10.04
C GLY A 55 -19.63 -8.76 -8.78
N ASP A 56 -18.75 -9.30 -7.94
CA ASP A 56 -19.14 -10.02 -6.73
C ASP A 56 -19.39 -9.10 -5.51
N GLY A 57 -19.06 -7.82 -5.64
CA GLY A 57 -19.24 -6.78 -4.62
C GLY A 57 -18.05 -6.63 -3.67
N VAL A 58 -16.95 -7.32 -3.92
CA VAL A 58 -15.61 -7.02 -3.40
C VAL A 58 -14.90 -6.13 -4.42
N ASN A 59 -14.04 -5.24 -3.95
CA ASN A 59 -13.19 -4.46 -4.85
C ASN A 59 -11.83 -5.15 -4.94
N GLU A 60 -11.35 -5.32 -6.16
CA GLU A 60 -10.05 -5.93 -6.48
C GLU A 60 -8.91 -4.93 -6.44
N SER A 61 -9.19 -3.61 -6.47
CA SER A 61 -8.13 -2.60 -6.44
C SER A 61 -8.30 -1.56 -5.34
N VAL A 62 -7.15 -1.12 -4.82
CA VAL A 62 -7.03 -0.01 -3.88
C VAL A 62 -6.05 1.00 -4.44
N SER A 63 -6.45 2.27 -4.52
CA SER A 63 -5.58 3.36 -4.93
C SER A 63 -5.26 4.28 -3.75
N TYR A 64 -4.07 4.89 -3.80
CA TYR A 64 -3.56 5.82 -2.81
C TYR A 64 -3.27 7.15 -3.50
N ASP A 65 -3.79 8.22 -2.91
CA ASP A 65 -3.53 9.63 -3.25
C ASP A 65 -2.81 10.24 -2.05
N TYR A 66 -1.51 10.49 -2.17
CA TYR A 66 -0.62 10.95 -1.12
C TYR A 66 -0.63 12.46 -0.99
N ASP A 67 -0.82 13.19 -2.08
CA ASP A 67 -0.75 14.65 -2.10
C ASP A 67 -2.11 15.35 -2.12
N GLY A 68 -3.20 14.61 -2.34
CA GLY A 68 -4.57 15.07 -2.26
C GLY A 68 -5.08 15.80 -3.49
N ASP A 69 -4.38 15.72 -4.62
CA ASP A 69 -4.74 16.46 -5.82
C ASP A 69 -5.86 15.78 -6.64
N GLY A 70 -6.22 14.55 -6.27
CA GLY A 70 -7.25 13.74 -6.88
C GLY A 70 -6.75 12.79 -7.97
N PHE A 71 -5.43 12.70 -8.19
CA PHE A 71 -4.75 11.64 -8.93
C PHE A 71 -4.10 10.68 -7.93
N SER A 72 -4.22 9.38 -8.17
CA SER A 72 -3.63 8.38 -7.29
C SER A 72 -2.23 8.04 -7.76
N GLU A 73 -1.25 8.10 -6.87
CA GLU A 73 0.14 7.78 -7.20
C GLU A 73 0.45 6.30 -7.05
N THR A 74 -0.41 5.52 -6.39
CA THR A 74 -0.19 4.08 -6.26
C THR A 74 -1.50 3.32 -6.38
N VAL A 75 -1.50 2.24 -7.15
CA VAL A 75 -2.64 1.33 -7.30
C VAL A 75 -2.18 -0.10 -7.04
N GLU A 76 -2.81 -0.74 -6.07
CA GLU A 76 -2.68 -2.17 -5.76
C GLU A 76 -3.88 -2.92 -6.34
N SER A 77 -3.67 -4.11 -6.92
CA SER A 77 -4.72 -4.91 -7.55
C SER A 77 -4.58 -6.41 -7.26
N ASP A 78 -5.68 -7.04 -6.88
CA ASP A 78 -5.91 -8.48 -6.77
C ASP A 78 -6.69 -8.93 -8.03
N LEU A 79 -5.97 -9.34 -9.06
CA LEU A 79 -6.53 -9.70 -10.36
C LEU A 79 -7.22 -11.08 -10.34
N ASN A 80 -6.92 -11.91 -9.34
CA ASN A 80 -7.37 -13.29 -9.26
C ASN A 80 -8.45 -13.53 -8.17
N ALA A 81 -8.74 -12.51 -7.36
CA ALA A 81 -9.70 -12.46 -6.26
C ALA A 81 -9.45 -13.49 -5.14
N ASP A 82 -8.18 -13.81 -4.86
CA ASP A 82 -7.79 -14.71 -3.77
C ASP A 82 -7.51 -13.97 -2.44
N GLY A 83 -7.56 -12.64 -2.46
CA GLY A 83 -7.32 -11.76 -1.33
C GLY A 83 -5.86 -11.32 -1.17
N TRP A 84 -4.99 -11.63 -2.13
CA TRP A 84 -3.61 -11.17 -2.20
C TRP A 84 -3.41 -10.23 -3.39
N ILE A 85 -2.43 -9.34 -3.27
CA ILE A 85 -2.12 -8.38 -4.33
C ILE A 85 -1.28 -9.08 -5.40
N ASP A 86 -1.79 -9.09 -6.63
CA ASP A 86 -1.09 -9.59 -7.81
C ASP A 86 -0.24 -8.49 -8.47
N GLN A 87 -0.63 -7.23 -8.30
CA GLN A 87 0.00 -6.11 -9.01
C GLN A 87 0.02 -4.82 -8.17
N VAL A 88 1.15 -4.13 -8.18
CA VAL A 88 1.29 -2.75 -7.67
C VAL A 88 1.83 -1.87 -8.79
N VAL A 89 1.23 -0.72 -9.02
CA VAL A 89 1.66 0.27 -10.01
C VAL A 89 1.83 1.62 -9.34
N THR A 90 2.94 2.31 -9.61
CA THR A 90 3.27 3.61 -9.02
C THR A 90 3.49 4.66 -10.12
N ASP A 91 2.80 5.78 -9.99
CA ASP A 91 2.88 7.02 -10.78
C ASP A 91 3.08 8.19 -9.79
N ALA A 92 4.31 8.35 -9.33
CA ALA A 92 4.68 9.24 -8.23
C ALA A 92 4.54 10.73 -8.55
N ASP A 93 4.48 11.10 -9.83
CA ASP A 93 4.34 12.49 -10.26
C ASP A 93 2.95 12.84 -10.80
N GLY A 94 2.07 11.85 -10.92
CA GLY A 94 0.66 11.98 -11.27
C GLY A 94 0.42 12.35 -12.73
N ASP A 95 1.38 12.08 -13.62
CA ASP A 95 1.28 12.47 -15.03
C ASP A 95 0.49 11.47 -15.90
N GLY A 96 0.16 10.31 -15.33
CA GLY A 96 -0.59 9.22 -15.95
C GLY A 96 0.28 8.16 -16.63
N ILE A 97 1.60 8.25 -16.53
CA ILE A 97 2.58 7.23 -16.88
C ILE A 97 3.12 6.66 -15.56
N ALA A 98 3.35 5.35 -15.50
CA ALA A 98 3.84 4.73 -14.28
C ALA A 98 5.36 4.55 -14.35
N GLU A 99 6.09 4.98 -13.32
CA GLU A 99 7.54 4.79 -13.21
C GLU A 99 7.90 3.40 -12.71
N GLU A 100 7.01 2.75 -11.95
CA GLU A 100 7.27 1.43 -11.37
C GLU A 100 6.03 0.54 -11.42
N ALA A 101 6.24 -0.74 -11.74
CA ALA A 101 5.22 -1.77 -11.59
C ALA A 101 5.84 -3.04 -10.98
N ILE A 102 5.15 -3.63 -10.02
CA ILE A 102 5.57 -4.86 -9.35
C ILE A 102 4.46 -5.89 -9.52
N LEU A 103 4.80 -7.12 -9.90
CA LEU A 103 3.83 -8.19 -10.19
C LEU A 103 4.19 -9.50 -9.52
N ASP A 104 3.16 -10.25 -9.15
CA ASP A 104 3.19 -11.70 -8.96
C ASP A 104 2.72 -12.33 -10.28
N THR A 105 3.64 -12.99 -10.99
CA THR A 105 3.34 -13.58 -12.30
C THR A 105 3.01 -15.06 -12.24
N ASP A 106 3.34 -15.75 -11.15
CA ASP A 106 3.12 -17.18 -10.98
C ASP A 106 1.96 -17.54 -10.02
N GLY A 107 1.41 -16.54 -9.33
CA GLY A 107 0.26 -16.61 -8.45
C GLY A 107 0.57 -17.31 -7.12
N ASP A 108 1.80 -17.22 -6.65
CA ASP A 108 2.23 -17.84 -5.39
C ASP A 108 2.14 -16.91 -4.18
N THR A 109 1.59 -15.70 -4.36
CA THR A 109 1.43 -14.60 -3.40
C THR A 109 2.69 -13.78 -3.13
N TYR A 110 3.81 -14.11 -3.77
CA TYR A 110 5.04 -13.34 -3.71
C TYR A 110 5.24 -12.57 -5.01
N LEU A 111 5.51 -11.28 -4.88
CA LEU A 111 5.86 -10.45 -6.02
C LEU A 111 7.23 -10.90 -6.56
N ASP A 112 7.25 -11.28 -7.84
CA ASP A 112 8.39 -11.90 -8.51
C ASP A 112 9.03 -10.99 -9.56
N THR A 113 8.31 -9.99 -10.06
CA THR A 113 8.74 -9.16 -11.18
C THR A 113 8.64 -7.68 -10.83
N ILE A 114 9.70 -6.92 -11.07
CA ILE A 114 9.76 -5.45 -10.94
C ILE A 114 10.06 -4.86 -12.30
N LEU A 115 9.30 -3.86 -12.72
CA LEU A 115 9.53 -3.05 -13.90
C LEU A 115 9.75 -1.61 -13.47
N THR A 116 10.75 -0.96 -14.08
CA THR A 116 11.04 0.46 -13.87
C THR A 116 11.12 1.17 -15.21
N ASP A 117 10.35 2.24 -15.37
CA ASP A 117 10.44 3.22 -16.46
C ASP A 117 11.07 4.49 -15.89
N ALA A 118 12.36 4.68 -16.14
CA ALA A 118 13.11 5.83 -15.62
C ALA A 118 13.03 7.04 -16.56
N ASN A 119 12.51 6.86 -17.77
CA ASN A 119 12.44 7.89 -18.79
C ASN A 119 11.00 8.41 -19.03
N GLU A 120 10.01 7.78 -18.38
CA GLU A 120 8.60 8.16 -18.34
C GLU A 120 7.98 8.18 -19.75
N ASP A 121 8.32 7.19 -20.59
CA ASP A 121 7.72 7.02 -21.93
C ASP A 121 6.65 5.93 -22.02
N GLY A 122 6.38 5.26 -20.90
CA GLY A 122 5.44 4.16 -20.75
C GLY A 122 6.01 2.81 -21.17
N ILE A 123 7.32 2.70 -21.36
CA ILE A 123 8.02 1.45 -21.64
C ILE A 123 9.08 1.22 -20.55
N ALA A 124 9.04 0.04 -19.94
CA ALA A 124 10.00 -0.30 -18.90
C ALA A 124 11.44 -0.35 -19.44
N ASP A 125 12.32 0.38 -18.78
CA ASP A 125 13.76 0.43 -19.04
C ASP A 125 14.51 -0.71 -18.35
N THR A 126 14.01 -1.13 -17.17
CA THR A 126 14.59 -2.22 -16.39
C THR A 126 13.50 -3.20 -16.00
N VAL A 127 13.81 -4.49 -16.12
CA VAL A 127 12.97 -5.59 -15.64
C VAL A 127 13.82 -6.49 -14.77
N GLU A 128 13.42 -6.64 -13.51
CA GLU A 128 14.03 -7.54 -12.54
C GLU A 128 13.05 -8.68 -12.26
N ALA A 129 13.53 -9.93 -12.22
CA ALA A 129 12.69 -11.10 -11.98
C ALA A 129 13.36 -12.09 -11.01
N ASP A 130 12.62 -12.55 -10.02
CA ASP A 130 12.86 -13.77 -9.23
C ASP A 130 12.18 -14.93 -9.97
N THR A 131 12.97 -15.87 -10.49
CA THR A 131 12.44 -16.96 -11.33
C THR A 131 12.32 -18.28 -10.58
N ASP A 132 12.90 -18.38 -9.38
CA ASP A 132 12.90 -19.59 -8.58
C ASP A 132 12.13 -19.46 -7.25
N GLY A 133 11.63 -18.26 -6.94
CA GLY A 133 10.75 -17.95 -5.83
C GLY A 133 11.47 -17.97 -4.48
N ASP A 134 12.79 -17.73 -4.46
CA ASP A 134 13.57 -17.72 -3.23
C ASP A 134 13.63 -16.35 -2.54
N GLY A 135 13.01 -15.32 -3.15
CA GLY A 135 12.95 -13.94 -2.70
C GLY A 135 14.16 -13.10 -3.12
N PHE A 136 15.01 -13.62 -4.02
CA PHE A 136 16.12 -12.90 -4.61
C PHE A 136 15.97 -12.81 -6.13
N ILE A 137 16.41 -11.69 -6.69
CA ILE A 137 16.38 -11.48 -8.13
C ILE A 137 17.39 -12.40 -8.82
N ASP A 138 16.88 -13.21 -9.75
CA ASP A 138 17.66 -14.10 -10.59
C ASP A 138 18.05 -13.45 -11.91
N GLU A 139 17.20 -12.60 -12.47
CA GLU A 139 17.38 -12.01 -13.79
C GLU A 139 17.17 -10.49 -13.74
N VAL A 140 18.08 -9.73 -14.37
CA VAL A 140 17.95 -8.29 -14.58
C VAL A 140 18.18 -7.99 -16.05
N SER A 141 17.17 -7.42 -16.69
CA SER A 141 17.18 -6.98 -18.09
C SER A 141 17.11 -5.46 -18.17
N VAL A 142 17.89 -4.84 -19.05
CA VAL A 142 17.94 -3.39 -19.23
C VAL A 142 17.87 -2.98 -20.71
N ASP A 143 17.04 -1.98 -21.01
CA ASP A 143 17.12 -1.17 -22.23
C ASP A 143 17.92 0.09 -21.91
N THR A 144 19.11 0.20 -22.49
CA THR A 144 20.02 1.32 -22.20
C THR A 144 19.85 2.49 -23.17
N ASN A 145 19.09 2.28 -24.24
CA ASN A 145 18.95 3.23 -25.34
C ASN A 145 17.52 3.73 -25.53
N PHE A 146 16.57 3.19 -24.77
CA PHE A 146 15.17 3.60 -24.69
C PHE A 146 14.47 3.46 -26.05
N ASP A 147 14.68 2.33 -26.73
CA ASP A 147 13.97 2.00 -27.97
C ASP A 147 12.87 0.95 -27.79
N GLY A 148 12.66 0.52 -26.54
CA GLY A 148 11.70 -0.48 -26.12
C GLY A 148 12.16 -1.92 -26.39
N VAL A 149 13.46 -2.12 -26.61
CA VAL A 149 14.08 -3.43 -26.79
C VAL A 149 15.23 -3.58 -25.80
N ILE A 150 15.17 -4.66 -25.01
CA ILE A 150 16.23 -4.99 -24.05
C ILE A 150 17.59 -5.15 -24.77
N ASP A 151 18.58 -4.44 -24.27
CA ASP A 151 19.96 -4.45 -24.75
C ASP A 151 20.81 -5.52 -24.06
N ASP A 152 20.63 -5.71 -22.75
CA ASP A 152 21.42 -6.61 -21.91
C ASP A 152 20.56 -7.33 -20.88
N THR A 153 20.87 -8.60 -20.64
CA THR A 153 20.24 -9.43 -19.62
C THR A 153 21.31 -10.16 -18.82
N GLN A 154 21.29 -9.98 -17.50
CA GLN A 154 22.18 -10.63 -16.55
C GLN A 154 21.39 -11.61 -15.69
N THR A 155 21.95 -12.80 -15.49
CA THR A 155 21.39 -13.85 -14.62
C THR A 155 22.35 -14.19 -13.49
N TYR A 156 21.86 -14.42 -12.28
CA TYR A 156 22.66 -14.61 -11.06
C TYR A 156 22.86 -16.07 -10.64
#